data_AF-A0A519GHD3-F1
#
_entry.id   AF-A0A519GHD3-F1
#
_cell.length_a   1.000
_cell.length_b   1.000
_cell.length_c   1.000
_cell.angle_alpha   90.00
_cell.angle_beta   90.00
_cell.angle_gamma   90.00
#
_symmetry.space_group_name_H-M   'P 1'
#
loop_
_entity.id
_entity.type
_entity.pdbx_description
1 polymer ?
#
loop_
_entity_poly.entity_id
_entity_poly.type
_entity_poly.pdbx_seq_one_letter_code
_entity_poly.pdbx_strand_id
1 'polypeptide(L)'
;NLLPMRVALDAQLPFEALVRRSGTALLDAFEHQSLTYGTLLKKLPVPRDPSRLPLVSVLFNVDRDAVPGRGTFPDLDVQTSTVPRRYENFEVFLNVTPVVGGMQMETQYNADLFDEPTIARWLDMYECLLRNAVAAPARTVGELDIRSAAEIRALAALQPAPTPIAGAPLMHAGFLRHAAEQPGRPALFDGTSRVSYGQLDARSNQLAHALRARGIGRGHRVGLCLDRGIDMFVALLAVLKSGAAYVPLDPAFPQARLDYYAEDAALSLLLTASTVSAAPAHWCADAADRTVQLDRQQDWAAQPATALPPGPLDAQAEDVAYVIYTSGSTGQPKGVCVPHRAVANLMQTRQAAPGIGAGDRLAAVTTLSF
;
A
#
# COMPACT_ATOMS: atom_id res chain seq x y z
N ASN A 1 -16.55 -17.49 40.67
CA ASN A 1 -17.02 -18.13 39.42
C ASN A 1 -16.59 -17.25 38.26
N LEU A 2 -16.16 -17.81 37.12
CA LEU A 2 -15.82 -17.02 35.93
C LEU A 2 -17.12 -16.72 35.17
N LEU A 3 -17.35 -15.44 34.86
CA LEU A 3 -18.53 -14.97 34.14
C LEU A 3 -18.13 -14.51 32.73
N PRO A 4 -18.45 -15.28 31.67
CA PRO A 4 -18.20 -14.86 30.30
C PRO A 4 -19.04 -13.63 29.95
N MET A 5 -18.38 -12.50 29.74
CA MET A 5 -19.01 -11.24 29.38
C MET A 5 -18.84 -10.97 27.89
N ARG A 6 -19.96 -10.81 27.16
CA ARG A 6 -19.93 -10.33 25.77
C ARG A 6 -20.10 -8.82 25.75
N VAL A 7 -19.02 -8.09 25.54
CA VAL A 7 -19.04 -6.64 25.39
C VAL A 7 -19.06 -6.30 23.90
N ALA A 8 -20.19 -5.80 23.41
CA ALA A 8 -20.24 -5.16 22.09
C ALA A 8 -19.65 -3.76 22.21
N LEU A 9 -18.81 -3.35 21.27
CA LEU A 9 -18.28 -1.99 21.16
C LEU A 9 -18.99 -1.27 20.02
N ASP A 10 -19.38 -0.02 20.26
CA ASP A 10 -19.93 0.87 19.25
C ASP A 10 -19.05 2.13 19.21
N ALA A 11 -18.35 2.33 18.10
CA ALA A 11 -17.41 3.42 17.94
C ALA A 11 -18.07 4.81 18.02
N GLN A 12 -19.38 4.90 17.73
CA GLN A 12 -20.13 6.15 17.73
C GLN A 12 -20.74 6.49 19.10
N LEU A 13 -20.69 5.56 20.05
CA LEU A 13 -21.26 5.77 21.38
C LEU A 13 -20.30 6.63 22.24
N PRO A 14 -20.80 7.62 23.00
CA PRO A 14 -20.00 8.29 24.03
C PRO A 14 -19.45 7.31 25.06
N PHE A 15 -18.22 7.53 25.53
CA PHE A 15 -17.58 6.63 26.49
C PHE A 15 -18.40 6.44 27.78
N GLU A 16 -18.99 7.51 28.32
CA GLU A 16 -19.86 7.42 29.50
C GLU A 16 -21.08 6.52 29.30
N ALA A 17 -21.62 6.48 28.08
CA ALA A 17 -22.74 5.62 27.74
C ALA A 17 -22.28 4.17 27.59
N LEU A 18 -21.08 3.92 27.07
CA LEU A 18 -20.46 2.59 27.06
C LEU A 18 -20.26 2.07 28.49
N VAL A 19 -19.72 2.88 29.40
CA VAL A 19 -19.52 2.51 30.81
C VAL A 19 -20.85 2.14 31.47
N ARG A 20 -21.89 2.95 31.27
CA ARG A 20 -23.23 2.67 31.80
C ARG A 20 -23.79 1.34 31.26
N ARG A 21 -23.69 1.12 29.93
CA ARG A 21 -24.15 -0.11 29.28
C ARG A 21 -23.41 -1.34 29.80
N SER A 22 -22.08 -1.27 29.89
CA SER A 22 -21.24 -2.35 30.42
C SER A 22 -21.52 -2.61 31.91
N GLY A 23 -21.78 -1.56 32.69
CA GLY A 23 -22.19 -1.67 34.09
C GLY A 23 -23.52 -2.40 34.26
N THR A 24 -24.54 -2.04 33.47
CA THR A 24 -25.84 -2.75 33.46
C THR A 24 -25.67 -4.22 33.07
N ALA A 25 -24.90 -4.52 32.01
CA ALA A 25 -24.65 -5.90 31.59
C ALA A 25 -23.91 -6.71 32.67
N LEU A 26 -22.97 -6.09 33.39
CA LEU A 26 -22.24 -6.75 34.47
C LEU A 26 -23.15 -7.06 35.67
N LEU A 27 -24.04 -6.14 36.04
CA LEU A 27 -25.02 -6.35 37.12
C LEU A 27 -25.98 -7.49 36.78
N ASP A 28 -26.50 -7.51 35.55
CA ASP A 28 -27.34 -8.60 35.02
C ASP A 28 -26.61 -9.95 35.06
N ALA A 29 -25.34 -9.98 34.65
CA ALA A 29 -24.52 -11.19 34.75
C ALA A 29 -24.31 -11.67 36.20
N PHE A 30 -24.21 -10.75 37.17
CA PHE A 30 -24.07 -11.12 38.59
C PHE A 30 -25.35 -11.75 39.16
N GLU A 31 -26.54 -11.37 38.69
CA GLU A 31 -27.79 -12.03 39.09
C GLU A 31 -27.81 -13.52 38.69
N HIS A 32 -27.03 -13.88 37.67
CA HIS A 32 -26.91 -15.24 37.15
C HIS A 32 -25.58 -15.93 37.53
N GLN A 33 -24.84 -15.40 38.52
CA GLN A 33 -23.51 -15.91 38.88
C GLN A 33 -23.46 -17.37 39.37
N SER A 34 -24.61 -17.98 39.66
CA SER A 34 -24.74 -19.40 40.01
C SER A 34 -24.52 -20.33 38.81
N LEU A 35 -24.65 -19.83 37.57
CA LEU A 35 -24.33 -20.59 36.37
C LEU A 35 -22.81 -20.68 36.20
N THR A 36 -22.26 -21.87 36.45
CA THR A 36 -20.81 -22.08 36.28
C THR A 36 -20.40 -22.04 34.82
N TYR A 37 -19.15 -21.64 34.56
CA TYR A 37 -18.54 -21.69 33.23
C TYR A 37 -18.68 -23.07 32.56
N GLY A 38 -18.47 -24.16 33.30
CA GLY A 38 -18.67 -25.52 32.80
C GLY A 38 -20.13 -25.84 32.44
N THR A 39 -21.10 -25.26 33.15
CA THR A 39 -22.53 -25.38 32.80
C THR A 39 -22.85 -24.65 31.51
N LEU A 40 -22.28 -23.47 31.29
CA LEU A 40 -22.47 -22.69 30.07
C LEU A 40 -21.88 -23.41 28.84
N LEU A 41 -20.67 -23.95 28.95
CA LEU A 41 -20.04 -24.71 27.86
C LEU A 41 -20.84 -25.93 27.39
N LYS A 42 -21.62 -26.56 28.28
CA LYS A 42 -22.49 -27.68 27.92
C LYS A 42 -23.76 -27.26 27.18
N LYS A 43 -24.25 -26.04 27.45
CA LYS A 43 -25.53 -25.53 26.93
C LYS A 43 -25.37 -24.70 25.66
N LEU A 44 -24.24 -24.03 25.49
CA LEU A 44 -23.98 -23.18 24.34
C LEU A 44 -23.40 -24.00 23.18
N PRO A 45 -23.86 -23.78 21.93
CA PRO A 45 -23.33 -24.45 20.75
C PRO A 45 -21.99 -23.83 20.32
N VAL A 46 -20.97 -23.97 21.18
CA VAL A 46 -19.62 -23.43 20.93
C VAL A 46 -18.77 -24.53 20.26
N PRO A 47 -18.22 -24.30 19.05
CA PRO A 47 -17.29 -25.22 18.43
C PRO A 47 -16.09 -25.49 19.35
N ARG A 48 -15.68 -26.75 19.44
CA ARG A 48 -14.49 -27.13 20.20
C ARG A 48 -13.27 -27.00 19.30
N ASP A 49 -12.37 -26.10 19.66
CA ASP A 49 -11.05 -25.96 19.06
C ASP A 49 -10.01 -26.23 20.16
N PRO A 50 -9.22 -27.31 20.06
CA PRO A 50 -8.22 -27.64 21.09
C PRO A 50 -7.08 -26.62 21.18
N SER A 51 -6.94 -25.73 20.19
CA SER A 51 -5.93 -24.66 20.19
C SER A 51 -6.40 -23.37 20.87
N ARG A 52 -7.66 -23.29 21.31
CA ARG A 52 -8.25 -22.06 21.87
C ARG A 52 -9.06 -22.30 23.13
N LEU A 53 -9.08 -21.30 24.00
CA LEU A 53 -9.97 -21.28 25.15
C LEU A 53 -11.40 -20.98 24.67
N PRO A 54 -12.39 -21.79 25.05
CA PRO A 54 -13.76 -21.52 24.64
C PRO A 54 -14.31 -20.30 25.40
N LEU A 55 -15.14 -19.48 24.75
CA LEU A 55 -15.85 -18.32 25.32
C LEU A 55 -15.01 -17.13 25.85
N VAL A 56 -13.87 -17.37 26.51
CA VAL A 56 -13.10 -16.33 27.23
C VAL A 56 -11.60 -16.54 27.00
N SER A 57 -11.01 -15.67 26.19
CA SER A 57 -9.55 -15.59 26.01
C SER A 57 -8.88 -14.58 26.94
N VAL A 58 -9.61 -13.52 27.31
CA VAL A 58 -9.11 -12.44 28.17
C VAL A 58 -9.89 -12.43 29.48
N LEU A 59 -9.18 -12.57 30.59
CA LEU A 59 -9.76 -12.46 31.93
C LEU A 59 -9.47 -11.07 32.50
N PHE A 60 -10.49 -10.44 33.08
CA PHE A 60 -10.36 -9.15 33.76
C PHE A 60 -10.87 -9.28 35.20
N ASN A 61 -10.05 -8.88 36.17
CA ASN A 61 -10.40 -8.92 37.59
C ASN A 61 -10.14 -7.57 38.27
N VAL A 62 -11.03 -7.19 39.18
CA VAL A 62 -10.84 -6.05 40.08
C VAL A 62 -10.89 -6.58 41.50
N ASP A 63 -9.75 -6.65 42.17
CA ASP A 63 -9.65 -7.11 43.55
C ASP A 63 -9.78 -5.90 44.49
N ARG A 64 -11.00 -5.66 44.98
CA ARG A 64 -11.32 -4.49 45.81
C ARG A 64 -10.86 -4.62 47.27
N ASP A 65 -10.61 -5.85 47.72
CA ASP A 65 -10.32 -6.14 49.14
C ASP A 65 -8.83 -6.41 49.37
N ALA A 66 -8.03 -6.53 48.30
CA ALA A 66 -6.58 -6.52 48.35
C ALA A 66 -6.04 -5.16 48.81
N VAL A 67 -5.95 -4.98 50.13
CA VAL A 67 -5.12 -3.92 50.73
C VAL A 67 -3.76 -4.55 51.06
N PRO A 68 -2.65 -4.10 50.44
CA PRO A 68 -1.32 -4.57 50.81
C PRO A 68 -1.06 -4.38 52.32
N GLY A 69 -0.52 -5.39 52.99
CA GLY A 69 -0.14 -5.29 54.41
C GLY A 69 -1.27 -5.47 55.43
N ARG A 70 -2.45 -5.99 55.06
CA ARG A 70 -3.50 -6.32 56.04
C ARG A 70 -3.17 -7.59 56.84
N GLY A 71 -2.68 -7.36 58.06
CA GLY A 71 -2.56 -8.34 59.13
C GLY A 71 -1.84 -7.72 60.31
N THR A 72 -2.57 -7.18 61.29
CA THR A 72 -1.95 -6.69 62.53
C THR A 72 -1.79 -7.87 63.49
N PHE A 73 -0.58 -8.41 63.54
CA PHE A 73 -0.20 -9.38 64.56
C PHE A 73 0.52 -8.61 65.68
N PRO A 74 0.14 -8.78 66.95
CA PRO A 74 0.93 -8.22 68.05
C PRO A 74 2.38 -8.72 67.91
N ASP A 75 3.35 -7.80 67.97
CA ASP A 75 4.79 -8.07 67.95
C ASP A 75 5.39 -8.64 66.63
N LEU A 76 4.69 -8.51 65.50
CA LEU A 76 5.15 -9.00 64.19
C LEU A 76 4.99 -7.93 63.09
N ASP A 77 6.09 -7.57 62.43
CA ASP A 77 6.07 -6.80 61.17
C ASP A 77 5.88 -7.77 59.99
N VAL A 78 4.80 -7.59 59.23
CA VAL A 78 4.44 -8.46 58.10
C VAL A 78 4.64 -7.72 56.79
N GLN A 79 5.67 -8.14 56.05
CA GLN A 79 5.90 -7.69 54.68
C GLN A 79 5.40 -8.75 53.71
N THR A 80 4.29 -8.47 53.04
CA THR A 80 3.75 -9.34 51.99
C THR A 80 4.42 -9.04 50.66
N SER A 81 4.96 -10.07 50.01
CA SER A 81 5.43 -9.99 48.62
C SER A 81 4.61 -10.96 47.77
N THR A 82 4.19 -10.51 46.59
CA THR A 82 3.49 -11.36 45.62
C THR A 82 4.52 -12.19 44.88
N VAL A 83 4.37 -13.53 44.92
CA VAL A 83 5.14 -14.41 44.04
C VAL A 83 4.51 -14.33 42.65
N PRO A 84 5.25 -13.93 41.60
CA PRO A 84 4.71 -13.88 40.25
C PRO A 84 4.23 -15.27 39.84
N ARG A 85 2.96 -15.38 39.43
CA ARG A 85 2.46 -16.62 38.82
C ARG A 85 3.19 -16.82 37.50
N ARG A 86 3.83 -17.98 37.35
CA ARG A 86 4.63 -18.33 36.16
C ARG A 86 3.85 -19.13 35.11
N TYR A 87 2.54 -19.25 35.27
CA TYR A 87 1.67 -19.92 34.31
C TYR A 87 0.37 -19.11 34.21
N GLU A 88 -0.16 -18.99 33.00
CA GLU A 88 -1.44 -18.38 32.71
C GLU A 88 -2.28 -19.35 31.89
N ASN A 89 -3.51 -19.59 32.33
CA ASN A 89 -4.46 -20.46 31.65
C ASN A 89 -5.32 -19.69 30.64
N PHE A 90 -5.26 -18.35 30.65
CA PHE A 90 -5.87 -17.44 29.69
C PHE A 90 -4.85 -16.98 28.63
N GLU A 91 -5.32 -16.35 27.56
CA GLU A 91 -4.39 -15.70 26.62
C GLU A 91 -3.78 -14.45 27.30
N VAL A 92 -4.64 -13.66 27.96
CA VAL A 92 -4.26 -12.50 28.78
C VAL A 92 -5.14 -12.46 30.02
N PHE A 93 -4.55 -12.21 31.18
CA PHE A 93 -5.24 -11.93 32.43
C PHE A 93 -4.79 -10.58 32.97
N LEU A 94 -5.74 -9.65 33.10
CA LEU A 94 -5.52 -8.33 33.69
C LEU A 94 -6.18 -8.27 35.06
N ASN A 95 -5.36 -8.01 36.08
CA ASN A 95 -5.78 -7.81 37.46
C ASN A 95 -5.59 -6.35 37.87
N VAL A 96 -6.61 -5.76 38.49
CA VAL A 96 -6.59 -4.37 38.96
C VAL A 96 -6.81 -4.34 40.47
N THR A 97 -5.89 -3.72 41.20
CA THR A 97 -5.94 -3.57 42.66
C THR A 97 -5.92 -2.09 43.05
N PRO A 98 -6.72 -1.65 44.03
CA PRO A 98 -6.64 -0.29 44.56
C PRO A 98 -5.35 -0.12 45.37
N VAL A 99 -4.69 1.03 45.18
CA VAL A 99 -3.51 1.44 45.94
C VAL A 99 -3.71 2.87 46.46
N VAL A 100 -2.86 3.32 47.38
CA VAL A 100 -2.93 4.70 47.88
C VAL A 100 -2.74 5.67 46.71
N GLY A 101 -3.78 6.46 46.40
CA GLY A 101 -3.74 7.46 45.34
C GLY A 101 -3.97 6.92 43.92
N GLY A 102 -4.38 5.65 43.74
CA GLY A 102 -4.64 5.14 42.39
C GLY A 102 -5.05 3.67 42.30
N MET A 103 -4.85 3.09 41.12
CA MET A 103 -5.04 1.67 40.82
C MET A 103 -3.73 1.11 40.27
N GLN A 104 -3.37 -0.09 40.69
CA GLN A 104 -2.28 -0.86 40.11
C GLN A 104 -2.87 -1.91 39.16
N MET A 105 -2.27 -2.04 37.98
CA MET A 105 -2.65 -3.01 36.96
C MET A 105 -1.53 -4.02 36.78
N GLU A 106 -1.84 -5.30 36.91
CA GLU A 106 -0.90 -6.40 36.72
C GLU A 106 -1.43 -7.33 35.64
N THR A 107 -0.54 -7.75 34.73
CA THR A 107 -0.92 -8.67 33.65
C THR A 107 -0.12 -9.96 33.70
N GLN A 108 -0.81 -11.07 33.54
CA GLN A 108 -0.26 -12.38 33.21
C GLN A 108 -0.71 -12.73 31.79
N TYR A 109 0.16 -13.40 31.03
CA TYR A 109 -0.13 -13.70 29.63
C TYR A 109 0.54 -15.00 29.21
N ASN A 110 0.00 -15.62 28.16
CA ASN A 110 0.61 -16.80 27.58
C ASN A 110 1.85 -16.42 26.76
N ALA A 111 3.03 -16.82 27.24
CA ALA A 111 4.32 -16.51 26.61
C ALA A 111 4.55 -17.24 25.27
N ASP A 112 3.76 -18.28 24.96
CA ASP A 112 3.77 -18.91 23.63
C ASP A 112 3.03 -18.04 22.58
N LEU A 113 2.19 -17.09 23.03
CA LEU A 113 1.41 -16.19 22.17
C LEU A 113 1.96 -14.77 22.12
N PHE A 114 2.48 -14.25 23.24
CA PHE A 114 2.88 -12.86 23.37
C PHE A 114 4.26 -12.73 24.03
N ASP A 115 5.00 -11.70 23.62
CA ASP A 115 6.23 -11.29 24.30
C ASP A 115 5.98 -10.13 25.28
N GLU A 116 6.92 -9.94 26.20
CA GLU A 116 6.85 -8.87 27.21
C GLU A 116 6.73 -7.47 26.59
N PRO A 117 7.51 -7.09 25.56
CA PRO A 117 7.40 -5.76 24.94
C PRO A 117 6.03 -5.48 24.31
N THR A 118 5.33 -6.50 23.81
CA THR A 118 3.97 -6.34 23.28
C THR A 118 2.99 -6.05 24.40
N ILE A 119 3.03 -6.83 25.49
CA ILE A 119 2.11 -6.66 26.62
C ILE A 119 2.34 -5.35 27.35
N ALA A 120 3.61 -4.96 27.57
CA ALA A 120 3.94 -3.67 28.16
C ALA A 120 3.36 -2.51 27.34
N ARG A 121 3.49 -2.56 26.00
CA ARG A 121 2.91 -1.56 25.11
C ARG A 121 1.38 -1.52 25.18
N TRP A 122 0.72 -2.67 25.23
CA TRP A 122 -0.74 -2.71 25.39
C TRP A 122 -1.21 -2.11 26.71
N LEU A 123 -0.44 -2.30 27.80
CA LEU A 123 -0.73 -1.67 29.08
C LEU A 123 -0.56 -0.15 29.03
N ASP A 124 0.50 0.34 28.40
CA ASP A 124 0.71 1.78 28.17
C ASP A 124 -0.44 2.38 27.33
N MET A 125 -0.86 1.67 26.27
CA MET A 125 -1.97 2.06 25.42
C MET A 125 -3.31 2.06 26.18
N TYR A 126 -3.53 1.06 27.03
CA TYR A 126 -4.73 0.95 27.86
C TYR A 126 -4.78 2.07 28.90
N GLU A 127 -3.66 2.40 29.55
CA GLU A 127 -3.56 3.55 30.45
C GLU A 127 -3.86 4.85 29.70
N CYS A 128 -3.27 5.06 28.51
CA CYS A 128 -3.51 6.24 27.69
C CYS A 128 -5.00 6.37 27.33
N LEU A 129 -5.63 5.27 26.90
CA LEU A 129 -7.05 5.20 26.63
C LEU A 129 -7.88 5.62 27.85
N LEU A 130 -7.59 5.06 29.03
CA LEU A 130 -8.32 5.39 30.27
C LEU A 130 -8.19 6.87 30.63
N ARG A 131 -7.00 7.44 30.52
CA ARG A 131 -6.76 8.87 30.77
C ARG A 131 -7.56 9.76 29.82
N ASN A 132 -7.53 9.44 28.51
CA ASN A 132 -8.25 10.18 27.49
C ASN A 132 -9.77 10.07 27.67
N ALA A 133 -10.25 8.88 28.03
CA ALA A 133 -11.66 8.61 28.26
C ALA A 133 -12.22 9.38 29.48
N VAL A 134 -11.45 9.46 30.57
CA VAL A 134 -11.84 10.21 31.77
C VAL A 134 -11.77 11.73 31.55
N ALA A 135 -10.82 12.21 30.75
CA ALA A 135 -10.72 13.63 30.43
C ALA A 135 -11.86 14.14 29.52
N ALA A 136 -12.42 13.28 28.67
CA ALA A 136 -13.47 13.62 27.72
C ALA A 136 -14.56 12.51 27.62
N PRO A 137 -15.34 12.28 28.69
CA PRO A 137 -16.27 11.14 28.75
C PRO A 137 -17.42 11.19 27.74
N ALA A 138 -17.77 12.39 27.26
CA ALA A 138 -18.78 12.59 26.21
C ALA A 138 -18.25 12.32 24.79
N ARG A 139 -16.93 12.14 24.61
CA ARG A 139 -16.33 11.81 23.30
C ARG A 139 -16.70 10.39 22.90
N THR A 140 -16.84 10.16 21.61
CA THR A 140 -17.16 8.83 21.08
C THR A 140 -15.99 7.87 21.25
N VAL A 141 -16.28 6.59 21.48
CA VAL A 141 -15.27 5.56 21.72
C VAL A 141 -14.24 5.48 20.58
N GLY A 142 -14.68 5.66 19.33
CA GLY A 142 -13.80 5.60 18.15
C GLY A 142 -12.84 6.79 18.00
N GLU A 143 -13.07 7.90 18.71
CA GLU A 143 -12.24 9.10 18.67
C GLU A 143 -11.24 9.19 19.85
N LEU A 144 -11.28 8.22 20.77
CA LEU A 144 -10.31 8.14 21.85
C LEU A 144 -8.98 7.62 21.32
N ASP A 145 -7.92 8.43 21.43
CA ASP A 145 -6.58 7.98 21.09
C ASP A 145 -6.09 6.97 22.13
N ILE A 146 -5.51 5.87 21.65
CA ILE A 146 -4.91 4.83 22.47
C ILE A 146 -3.38 4.97 22.52
N ARG A 147 -2.80 5.84 21.69
CA ARG A 147 -1.36 5.97 21.53
C ARG A 147 -0.83 7.03 22.48
N SER A 148 0.23 6.67 23.18
CA SER A 148 1.02 7.64 23.93
C SER A 148 1.72 8.65 23.01
N ALA A 149 2.11 9.79 23.56
CA ALA A 149 2.94 10.76 22.82
C ALA A 149 4.28 10.16 22.38
N ALA A 150 4.82 9.17 23.11
CA ALA A 150 6.03 8.45 22.74
C ALA A 150 5.82 7.57 21.50
N GLU A 151 4.71 6.83 21.43
CA GLU A 151 4.38 6.01 20.26
C GLU A 151 4.10 6.86 19.02
N ILE A 152 3.42 7.99 19.16
CA ILE A 152 3.22 8.93 18.04
C ILE A 152 4.57 9.40 17.50
N ARG A 153 5.52 9.75 18.37
CA ARG A 153 6.88 10.12 17.95
C ARG A 153 7.63 8.96 17.30
N ALA A 154 7.51 7.75 17.85
CA ALA A 154 8.16 6.56 17.29
C ALA A 154 7.63 6.24 15.88
N LEU A 155 6.31 6.30 15.68
CA LEU A 155 5.68 6.11 14.36
C LEU A 155 6.07 7.20 13.37
N ALA A 156 6.14 8.46 13.81
CA ALA A 156 6.61 9.56 12.98
C ALA A 156 8.08 9.37 12.56
N ALA A 157 8.92 8.84 13.44
CA ALA A 157 10.33 8.55 13.15
C ALA A 157 10.55 7.40 12.15
N LEU A 158 9.53 6.57 11.89
CA LEU A 158 9.59 5.55 10.83
C LEU A 158 9.45 6.14 9.42
N GLN A 159 8.94 7.37 9.30
CA GLN A 159 8.85 8.05 8.01
C GLN A 159 10.22 8.66 7.68
N PRO A 160 10.85 8.28 6.54
CA PRO A 160 12.07 8.93 6.12
C PRO A 160 11.82 10.42 5.85
N ALA A 161 12.85 11.25 6.05
CA ALA A 161 12.77 12.66 5.71
C ALA A 161 12.41 12.83 4.22
N PRO A 162 11.51 13.77 3.86
CA PRO A 162 11.21 14.04 2.47
C PRO A 162 12.48 14.43 1.70
N THR A 163 12.75 13.71 0.61
CA THR A 163 13.89 14.00 -0.27
C THR A 163 13.38 14.72 -1.52
N PRO A 164 13.87 15.93 -1.83
CA PRO A 164 13.53 16.61 -3.08
C PRO A 164 13.93 15.78 -4.30
N ILE A 165 13.05 15.71 -5.31
CA ILE A 165 13.37 15.11 -6.60
C ILE A 165 14.32 16.06 -7.34
N ALA A 166 15.47 15.58 -7.79
CA ALA A 166 16.42 16.39 -8.53
C ALA A 166 16.00 16.55 -10.01
N GLY A 167 16.16 17.75 -10.57
CA GLY A 167 15.96 18.04 -11.99
C GLY A 167 14.50 18.09 -12.46
N ALA A 168 14.29 17.99 -13.78
CA ALA A 168 12.95 17.94 -14.37
C ALA A 168 12.29 16.59 -14.06
N PRO A 169 11.10 16.53 -13.41
CA PRO A 169 10.51 15.27 -12.94
C PRO A 169 9.80 14.50 -14.07
N LEU A 170 10.40 14.41 -15.25
CA LEU A 170 9.87 13.63 -16.37
C LEU A 170 10.46 12.22 -16.36
N MET A 171 9.60 11.20 -16.47
CA MET A 171 9.98 9.78 -16.57
C MET A 171 11.17 9.52 -17.52
N HIS A 172 11.24 10.19 -18.66
CA HIS A 172 12.25 9.98 -19.69
C HIS A 172 13.45 10.95 -19.60
N ALA A 173 13.49 11.88 -18.63
CA ALA A 173 14.56 12.89 -18.53
C ALA A 173 15.95 12.26 -18.29
N GLY A 174 16.01 11.19 -17.48
CA GLY A 174 17.25 10.46 -17.23
C GLY A 174 17.83 9.84 -18.52
N PHE A 175 16.96 9.32 -19.39
CA PHE A 175 17.35 8.80 -20.71
C PHE A 175 17.90 9.91 -21.61
N LEU A 176 17.19 11.04 -21.73
CA LEU A 176 17.63 12.18 -22.56
C LEU A 176 19.03 12.67 -22.16
N ARG A 177 19.27 12.78 -20.86
CA ARG A 177 20.58 13.18 -20.33
C ARG A 177 21.68 12.20 -20.75
N HIS A 178 21.46 10.88 -20.61
CA HIS A 178 22.45 9.87 -21.02
C HIS A 178 22.66 9.83 -22.53
N ALA A 179 21.59 10.04 -23.32
CA ALA A 179 21.70 10.13 -24.78
C ALA A 179 22.53 11.33 -25.24
N ALA A 180 22.41 12.47 -24.55
CA ALA A 180 23.23 13.66 -24.84
C ALA A 180 24.68 13.50 -24.37
N GLU A 181 24.90 13.00 -23.16
CA GLU A 181 26.24 12.90 -22.55
C GLU A 181 27.06 11.74 -23.15
N GLN A 182 26.42 10.61 -23.47
CA GLN A 182 27.08 9.36 -23.84
C GLN A 182 26.39 8.64 -25.02
N PRO A 183 26.22 9.30 -26.18
CA PRO A 183 25.42 8.77 -27.30
C PRO A 183 25.95 7.44 -27.88
N GLY A 184 27.25 7.19 -27.78
CA GLY A 184 27.89 5.95 -28.26
C GLY A 184 27.73 4.75 -27.33
N ARG A 185 27.24 4.93 -26.10
CA ARG A 185 27.09 3.81 -25.16
C ARG A 185 25.91 2.91 -25.53
N PRO A 186 25.98 1.61 -25.23
CA PRO A 186 24.87 0.67 -25.49
C PRO A 186 23.67 0.99 -24.59
N ALA A 187 22.49 1.06 -25.18
CA ALA A 187 21.24 1.24 -24.44
C ALA A 187 20.45 -0.08 -24.38
N LEU A 188 20.28 -0.76 -25.52
CA LEU A 188 19.45 -1.97 -25.63
C LEU A 188 20.17 -3.06 -26.42
N PHE A 189 19.88 -4.30 -26.03
CA PHE A 189 20.29 -5.52 -26.73
C PHE A 189 19.15 -6.54 -26.65
N ASP A 190 18.68 -7.04 -27.79
CA ASP A 190 17.56 -7.99 -27.89
C ASP A 190 18.00 -9.44 -28.19
N GLY A 191 19.30 -9.71 -28.08
CA GLY A 191 19.90 -11.00 -28.42
C GLY A 191 20.53 -11.04 -29.81
N THR A 192 20.00 -10.28 -30.76
CA THR A 192 20.49 -10.24 -32.15
C THR A 192 21.03 -8.88 -32.56
N SER A 193 20.41 -7.82 -32.04
CA SER A 193 20.65 -6.44 -32.40
C SER A 193 21.01 -5.62 -31.17
N ARG A 194 21.90 -4.64 -31.35
CA ARG A 194 22.34 -3.71 -30.31
C ARG A 194 22.16 -2.28 -30.81
N VAL A 195 21.61 -1.43 -29.95
CA VAL A 195 21.36 -0.02 -30.25
C VAL A 195 21.98 0.85 -29.16
N SER A 196 22.70 1.90 -29.58
CA SER A 196 23.29 2.87 -28.67
C SER A 196 22.24 3.87 -28.14
N TYR A 197 22.56 4.59 -27.06
CA TYR A 197 21.69 5.65 -26.55
C TYR A 197 21.36 6.70 -27.63
N GLY A 198 22.36 7.15 -28.40
CA GLY A 198 22.15 8.13 -29.48
C GLY A 198 21.31 7.60 -30.65
N GLN A 199 21.48 6.33 -31.01
CA GLN A 199 20.66 5.70 -32.06
C GLN A 199 19.20 5.51 -31.60
N LEU A 200 19.00 5.10 -30.34
CA LEU A 200 17.67 4.98 -29.75
C LEU A 200 17.00 6.35 -29.63
N ASP A 201 17.76 7.38 -29.25
CA ASP A 201 17.28 8.76 -29.14
C ASP A 201 16.87 9.31 -30.50
N ALA A 202 17.71 9.16 -31.52
CA ALA A 202 17.44 9.57 -32.89
C ALA A 202 16.13 8.94 -33.42
N ARG A 203 16.01 7.61 -33.35
CA ARG A 203 14.81 6.90 -33.84
C ARG A 203 13.55 7.30 -33.09
N SER A 204 13.63 7.48 -31.77
CA SER A 204 12.48 7.92 -30.98
C SER A 204 12.15 9.40 -31.21
N ASN A 205 13.12 10.27 -31.53
CA ASN A 205 12.86 11.65 -31.95
C ASN A 205 12.08 11.69 -33.26
N GLN A 206 12.52 10.91 -34.26
CA GLN A 206 11.84 10.82 -35.56
C GLN A 206 10.37 10.44 -35.43
N LEU A 207 10.10 9.40 -34.64
CA LEU A 207 8.73 8.99 -34.35
C LEU A 207 7.99 10.06 -33.52
N ALA A 208 8.63 10.71 -32.55
CA ALA A 208 8.00 11.79 -31.77
C ALA A 208 7.60 13.00 -32.63
N HIS A 209 8.42 13.37 -33.63
CA HIS A 209 8.07 14.38 -34.64
C HIS A 209 6.86 13.95 -35.45
N ALA A 210 6.80 12.70 -35.91
CA ALA A 210 5.65 12.17 -36.63
C ALA A 210 4.36 12.15 -35.78
N LEU A 211 4.47 11.88 -34.47
CA LEU A 211 3.36 11.98 -33.52
C LEU A 211 2.91 13.43 -33.34
N ARG A 212 3.84 14.36 -33.14
CA ARG A 212 3.55 15.80 -33.01
C ARG A 212 2.92 16.40 -34.25
N ALA A 213 3.34 15.98 -35.45
CA ALA A 213 2.73 16.38 -36.71
C ALA A 213 1.25 15.94 -36.82
N ARG A 214 0.84 14.91 -36.08
CA ARG A 214 -0.56 14.44 -35.95
C ARG A 214 -1.30 15.09 -34.78
N GLY A 215 -0.72 16.11 -34.14
CA GLY A 215 -1.31 16.79 -32.98
C GLY A 215 -1.21 16.03 -31.66
N ILE A 216 -0.48 14.90 -31.63
CA ILE A 216 -0.31 14.11 -30.41
C ILE A 216 0.68 14.80 -29.47
N GLY A 217 0.28 14.88 -28.20
CA GLY A 217 1.10 15.37 -27.11
C GLY A 217 0.32 15.44 -25.81
N ARG A 218 0.61 16.43 -24.95
CA ARG A 218 0.01 16.58 -23.62
C ARG A 218 -1.50 16.34 -23.61
N GLY A 219 -1.95 15.47 -22.70
CA GLY A 219 -3.36 15.09 -22.52
C GLY A 219 -3.82 13.92 -23.40
N HIS A 220 -3.08 13.55 -24.45
CA HIS A 220 -3.39 12.39 -25.28
C HIS A 220 -2.86 11.09 -24.69
N ARG A 221 -3.47 9.97 -25.08
CA ARG A 221 -3.05 8.60 -24.72
C ARG A 221 -2.80 7.80 -25.98
N VAL A 222 -1.64 7.17 -26.05
CA VAL A 222 -1.19 6.38 -27.20
C VAL A 222 -1.06 4.92 -26.79
N GLY A 223 -1.80 4.04 -27.47
CA GLY A 223 -1.70 2.60 -27.26
C GLY A 223 -0.40 2.05 -27.84
N LEU A 224 0.27 1.17 -27.11
CA LEU A 224 1.45 0.44 -27.56
C LEU A 224 1.13 -1.04 -27.61
N CYS A 225 0.87 -1.55 -28.82
CA CYS A 225 0.61 -2.97 -29.07
C CYS A 225 1.72 -3.55 -29.94
N LEU A 226 2.85 -3.88 -29.30
CA LEU A 226 4.10 -4.26 -29.93
C LEU A 226 4.71 -5.47 -29.21
N ASP A 227 5.38 -6.33 -29.97
CA ASP A 227 6.22 -7.38 -29.40
C ASP A 227 7.43 -6.78 -28.65
N ARG A 228 7.98 -7.56 -27.71
CA ARG A 228 9.20 -7.16 -26.98
C ARG A 228 10.37 -7.04 -27.96
N GLY A 229 10.92 -5.84 -28.06
CA GLY A 229 12.08 -5.57 -28.89
C GLY A 229 12.48 -4.09 -28.85
N ILE A 230 13.44 -3.72 -29.69
CA ILE A 230 13.91 -2.32 -29.78
C ILE A 230 12.77 -1.37 -30.15
N ASP A 231 11.89 -1.76 -31.07
CA ASP A 231 10.82 -0.90 -31.58
C ASP A 231 9.79 -0.54 -30.50
N MET A 232 9.55 -1.45 -29.54
CA MET A 232 8.72 -1.16 -28.37
C MET A 232 9.30 0.00 -27.54
N PHE A 233 10.61 0.03 -27.33
CA PHE A 233 11.27 1.12 -26.60
C PHE A 233 11.36 2.41 -27.43
N VAL A 234 11.54 2.32 -28.75
CA VAL A 234 11.45 3.47 -29.66
C VAL A 234 10.08 4.11 -29.55
N ALA A 235 9.00 3.32 -29.62
CA ALA A 235 7.62 3.77 -29.51
C ALA A 235 7.32 4.39 -28.13
N LEU A 236 7.71 3.71 -27.05
CA LEU A 236 7.54 4.21 -25.69
C LEU A 236 8.22 5.59 -25.51
N LEU A 237 9.50 5.70 -25.89
CA LEU A 237 10.24 6.95 -25.77
C LEU A 237 9.65 8.03 -26.67
N ALA A 238 9.21 7.69 -27.88
CA ALA A 238 8.59 8.66 -28.80
C ALA A 238 7.27 9.22 -28.24
N VAL A 239 6.43 8.37 -27.66
CA VAL A 239 5.19 8.80 -27.00
C VAL A 239 5.50 9.76 -25.85
N LEU A 240 6.41 9.39 -24.96
CA LEU A 240 6.80 10.25 -23.84
C LEU A 240 7.43 11.57 -24.31
N LYS A 241 8.27 11.55 -25.34
CA LYS A 241 8.89 12.76 -25.95
C LYS A 241 7.86 13.66 -26.63
N SER A 242 6.83 13.08 -27.23
CA SER A 242 5.70 13.85 -27.78
C SER A 242 4.88 14.54 -26.68
N GLY A 243 5.04 14.15 -25.42
CA GLY A 243 4.29 14.66 -24.27
C GLY A 243 3.00 13.90 -23.97
N ALA A 244 2.68 12.85 -24.74
CA ALA A 244 1.54 11.99 -24.51
C ALA A 244 1.86 10.87 -23.51
N ALA A 245 0.81 10.29 -22.92
CA ALA A 245 0.91 9.11 -22.08
C ALA A 245 0.87 7.84 -22.94
N TYR A 246 1.62 6.80 -22.57
CA TYR A 246 1.48 5.50 -23.23
C TYR A 246 0.53 4.56 -22.47
N VAL A 247 -0.16 3.70 -23.21
CA VAL A 247 -1.03 2.64 -22.68
C VAL A 247 -0.54 1.32 -23.25
N PRO A 248 0.14 0.47 -22.48
CA PRO A 248 0.62 -0.80 -22.97
C PRO A 248 -0.55 -1.77 -23.21
N LEU A 249 -0.54 -2.39 -24.37
CA LEU A 249 -1.53 -3.34 -24.84
C LEU A 249 -0.80 -4.64 -25.21
N ASP A 250 -0.63 -5.53 -24.22
CA ASP A 250 0.12 -6.78 -24.41
C ASP A 250 -0.55 -7.66 -25.48
N PRO A 251 0.11 -7.95 -26.62
CA PRO A 251 -0.46 -8.79 -27.67
C PRO A 251 -0.84 -10.20 -27.20
N ALA A 252 -0.32 -10.67 -26.07
CA ALA A 252 -0.68 -11.96 -25.49
C ALA A 252 -2.06 -11.94 -24.79
N PHE A 253 -2.67 -10.77 -24.58
CA PHE A 253 -4.00 -10.67 -23.98
C PHE A 253 -5.12 -11.02 -24.98
N PRO A 254 -6.25 -11.56 -24.51
CA PRO A 254 -7.41 -11.81 -25.37
C PRO A 254 -7.89 -10.53 -26.06
N GLN A 255 -8.31 -10.64 -27.32
CA GLN A 255 -8.77 -9.53 -28.15
C GLN A 255 -9.79 -8.62 -27.45
N ALA A 256 -10.82 -9.21 -26.83
CA ALA A 256 -11.86 -8.45 -26.11
C ALA A 256 -11.29 -7.58 -24.97
N ARG A 257 -10.18 -7.99 -24.35
CA ARG A 257 -9.50 -7.21 -23.31
C ARG A 257 -8.73 -6.04 -23.93
N LEU A 258 -8.09 -6.24 -25.08
CA LEU A 258 -7.38 -5.20 -25.80
C LEU A 258 -8.34 -4.12 -26.32
N ASP A 259 -9.49 -4.54 -26.88
CA ASP A 259 -10.54 -3.62 -27.33
C ASP A 259 -11.09 -2.80 -26.15
N TYR A 260 -11.42 -3.47 -25.04
CA TYR A 260 -11.86 -2.79 -23.82
C TYR A 260 -10.83 -1.77 -23.30
N TYR A 261 -9.54 -2.12 -23.24
CA TYR A 261 -8.51 -1.17 -22.79
C TYR A 261 -8.36 0.01 -23.74
N ALA A 262 -8.43 -0.21 -25.05
CA ALA A 262 -8.34 0.86 -26.03
C ALA A 262 -9.52 1.85 -25.94
N GLU A 263 -10.73 1.33 -25.68
CA GLU A 263 -11.94 2.12 -25.50
C GLU A 263 -11.98 2.87 -24.17
N ASP A 264 -11.76 2.17 -23.05
CA ASP A 264 -11.79 2.75 -21.70
C ASP A 264 -10.67 3.79 -21.52
N ALA A 265 -9.49 3.52 -22.08
CA ALA A 265 -8.40 4.50 -22.10
C ALA A 265 -8.65 5.63 -23.09
N ALA A 266 -9.72 5.62 -23.89
CA ALA A 266 -10.03 6.63 -24.90
C ALA A 266 -8.76 7.04 -25.69
N LEU A 267 -8.12 6.05 -26.31
CA LEU A 267 -6.86 6.27 -27.01
C LEU A 267 -7.04 7.32 -28.12
N SER A 268 -5.95 8.03 -28.42
CA SER A 268 -5.85 9.00 -29.50
C SER A 268 -5.17 8.40 -30.73
N LEU A 269 -4.22 7.49 -30.51
CA LEU A 269 -3.46 6.79 -31.53
C LEU A 269 -3.09 5.38 -31.03
N LEU A 270 -2.93 4.43 -31.94
CA LEU A 270 -2.37 3.10 -31.69
C LEU A 270 -1.06 2.94 -32.47
N LEU A 271 0.03 2.58 -31.77
CA LEU A 271 1.28 2.14 -32.38
C LEU A 271 1.36 0.62 -32.34
N THR A 272 1.56 0.00 -33.51
CA THR A 272 1.67 -1.45 -33.66
C THR A 272 2.65 -1.83 -34.77
N ALA A 273 2.81 -3.12 -35.05
CA ALA A 273 3.62 -3.64 -36.14
C ALA A 273 2.82 -4.68 -36.93
N SER A 274 3.12 -4.87 -38.22
CA SER A 274 2.37 -5.81 -39.05
C SER A 274 2.56 -7.28 -38.68
N THR A 275 3.56 -7.58 -37.85
CA THR A 275 3.79 -8.90 -37.24
C THR A 275 2.87 -9.19 -36.06
N VAL A 276 2.27 -8.16 -35.45
CA VAL A 276 1.39 -8.28 -34.30
C VAL A 276 -0.01 -8.63 -34.80
N SER A 277 -0.43 -9.88 -34.58
CA SER A 277 -1.73 -10.38 -35.02
C SER A 277 -2.89 -9.98 -34.10
N ALA A 278 -2.62 -9.70 -32.83
CA ALA A 278 -3.59 -9.33 -31.80
C ALA A 278 -3.46 -7.85 -31.45
N ALA A 279 -4.06 -6.99 -32.28
CA ALA A 279 -4.20 -5.55 -32.03
C ALA A 279 -5.70 -5.20 -31.92
N PRO A 280 -6.09 -4.12 -31.21
CA PRO A 280 -7.49 -3.74 -31.08
C PRO A 280 -8.20 -3.64 -32.44
N ALA A 281 -9.21 -4.49 -32.67
CA ALA A 281 -9.75 -4.78 -34.00
C ALA A 281 -10.46 -3.56 -34.60
N HIS A 282 -11.21 -2.84 -33.77
CA HIS A 282 -11.91 -1.60 -34.14
C HIS A 282 -10.95 -0.47 -34.53
N TRP A 283 -9.72 -0.50 -34.03
CA TRP A 283 -8.70 0.50 -34.35
C TRP A 283 -7.95 0.20 -35.64
N CYS A 284 -7.83 -1.08 -36.00
CA CYS A 284 -7.21 -1.49 -37.26
C CYS A 284 -8.16 -1.38 -38.47
N ALA A 285 -9.48 -1.53 -38.26
CA ALA A 285 -10.47 -1.59 -39.35
C ALA A 285 -11.00 -0.21 -39.78
N ASP A 286 -11.35 0.67 -38.83
CA ASP A 286 -12.14 1.89 -39.12
C ASP A 286 -11.31 3.18 -39.18
N ALA A 287 -10.01 3.13 -38.89
CA ALA A 287 -9.20 4.34 -38.75
C ALA A 287 -7.74 4.14 -39.17
N ALA A 288 -7.50 4.07 -40.48
CA ALA A 288 -6.15 4.09 -41.05
C ALA A 288 -5.30 5.26 -40.53
N ASP A 289 -5.94 6.39 -40.18
CA ASP A 289 -5.28 7.58 -39.62
C ASP A 289 -4.98 7.50 -38.11
N ARG A 290 -5.62 6.58 -37.38
CA ARG A 290 -5.45 6.41 -35.93
C ARG A 290 -4.51 5.27 -35.55
N THR A 291 -4.02 4.51 -36.52
CA THR A 291 -3.11 3.37 -36.30
C THR A 291 -1.85 3.54 -37.15
N VAL A 292 -0.68 3.44 -36.51
CA VAL A 292 0.62 3.47 -37.19
C VAL A 292 1.30 2.12 -37.06
N GLN A 293 1.54 1.48 -38.21
CA GLN A 293 2.33 0.24 -38.30
C GLN A 293 3.81 0.59 -38.50
N LEU A 294 4.62 0.48 -37.45
CA LEU A 294 5.99 0.99 -37.41
C LEU A 294 6.92 0.39 -38.47
N ASP A 295 6.68 -0.86 -38.84
CA ASP A 295 7.47 -1.63 -39.80
C ASP A 295 7.09 -1.36 -41.26
N ARG A 296 5.84 -0.97 -41.52
CA ARG A 296 5.33 -0.70 -42.89
C ARG A 296 5.32 0.77 -43.25
N GLN A 297 4.92 1.63 -42.30
CA GLN A 297 4.84 3.07 -42.51
C GLN A 297 6.15 3.68 -42.05
N GLN A 298 7.10 3.90 -42.96
CA GLN A 298 8.43 4.43 -42.62
C GLN A 298 8.54 5.95 -42.81
N ASP A 299 7.46 6.66 -43.12
CA ASP A 299 7.47 8.12 -43.29
C ASP A 299 7.94 8.84 -42.02
N TRP A 300 7.73 8.24 -40.85
CA TRP A 300 8.27 8.76 -39.60
C TRP A 300 9.80 8.71 -39.58
N ALA A 301 10.46 7.73 -40.23
CA ALA A 301 11.91 7.62 -40.27
C ALA A 301 12.57 8.70 -41.14
N ALA A 302 11.80 9.43 -41.95
CA ALA A 302 12.25 10.61 -42.69
C ALA A 302 12.16 11.91 -41.86
N GLN A 303 11.53 11.87 -40.68
CA GLN A 303 11.46 13.03 -39.78
C GLN A 303 12.83 13.42 -39.21
N PRO A 304 12.98 14.63 -38.65
CA PRO A 304 14.20 15.03 -37.97
C PRO A 304 14.58 14.06 -36.83
N ALA A 305 15.85 13.70 -36.76
CA ALA A 305 16.41 12.89 -35.68
C ALA A 305 16.77 13.70 -34.41
N THR A 306 16.62 15.03 -34.47
CA THR A 306 16.90 15.95 -33.36
C THR A 306 15.72 16.05 -32.40
N ALA A 307 15.97 16.50 -31.18
CA ALA A 307 14.92 16.75 -30.18
C ALA A 307 13.78 17.63 -30.74
N LEU A 308 12.57 17.39 -30.24
CA LEU A 308 11.42 18.24 -30.50
C LEU A 308 11.69 19.68 -30.00
N PRO A 309 11.27 20.71 -30.73
CA PRO A 309 11.32 22.07 -30.20
C PRO A 309 10.36 22.19 -29.00
N PRO A 310 10.74 22.94 -27.95
CA PRO A 310 9.85 23.18 -26.81
C PRO A 310 8.52 23.79 -27.25
N GLY A 311 7.42 23.36 -26.65
CA GLY A 311 6.09 23.80 -27.05
C GLY A 311 4.97 23.46 -26.06
N PRO A 312 3.74 23.94 -26.34
CA PRO A 312 2.60 23.80 -25.43
C PRO A 312 2.14 22.35 -25.24
N LEU A 313 2.51 21.45 -26.15
CA LEU A 313 2.17 20.03 -26.10
C LEU A 313 3.17 19.21 -25.26
N ASP A 314 4.20 19.83 -24.67
CA ASP A 314 5.21 19.16 -23.84
C ASP A 314 4.62 18.69 -22.51
N ALA A 315 5.02 17.50 -22.07
CA ALA A 315 4.61 16.95 -20.78
C ALA A 315 5.20 17.76 -19.62
N GLN A 316 4.41 17.85 -18.55
CA GLN A 316 4.75 18.40 -17.25
C GLN A 316 4.81 17.28 -16.20
N ALA A 317 5.36 17.60 -15.03
CA ALA A 317 5.57 16.64 -13.95
C ALA A 317 4.28 15.93 -13.46
N GLU A 318 3.15 16.64 -13.45
CA GLU A 318 1.84 16.11 -13.03
C GLU A 318 1.06 15.43 -14.16
N ASP A 319 1.51 15.55 -15.41
CA ASP A 319 0.83 14.87 -16.51
C ASP A 319 1.06 13.36 -16.43
N VAL A 320 0.10 12.60 -16.95
CA VAL A 320 0.16 11.13 -16.98
C VAL A 320 1.30 10.69 -17.90
N ALA A 321 2.21 9.85 -17.39
CA ALA A 321 3.25 9.22 -18.19
C ALA A 321 2.76 7.91 -18.81
N TYR A 322 1.98 7.13 -18.05
CA TYR A 322 1.37 5.90 -18.53
C TYR A 322 0.07 5.55 -17.81
N VAL A 323 -0.72 4.68 -18.45
CA VAL A 323 -1.90 4.06 -17.87
C VAL A 323 -1.73 2.54 -17.90
N ILE A 324 -1.65 1.90 -16.73
CA ILE A 324 -1.57 0.42 -16.62
C ILE A 324 -2.86 -0.13 -16.01
N TYR A 325 -3.43 -1.15 -16.63
CA TYR A 325 -4.66 -1.78 -16.16
C TYR A 325 -4.39 -2.84 -15.09
N THR A 326 -5.22 -2.85 -14.05
CA THR A 326 -5.16 -3.83 -12.95
C THR A 326 -6.49 -4.59 -12.82
N SER A 327 -6.48 -5.80 -12.26
CA SER A 327 -7.71 -6.55 -11.99
C SER A 327 -8.53 -5.83 -10.93
N GLY A 328 -9.61 -5.18 -11.35
CA GLY A 328 -10.53 -4.52 -10.44
C GLY A 328 -11.26 -5.54 -9.55
N SER A 329 -11.48 -5.19 -8.28
CA SER A 329 -12.26 -6.01 -7.33
C SER A 329 -13.70 -6.25 -7.78
N THR A 330 -14.21 -5.41 -8.69
CA THR A 330 -15.54 -5.48 -9.30
C THR A 330 -15.60 -6.35 -10.56
N GLY A 331 -14.50 -7.04 -10.91
CA GLY A 331 -14.40 -7.90 -12.09
C GLY A 331 -14.00 -7.18 -13.38
N GLN A 332 -14.25 -5.87 -13.49
CA GLN A 332 -13.81 -5.04 -14.62
C GLN A 332 -12.43 -4.41 -14.35
N PRO A 333 -11.44 -4.57 -15.24
CA PRO A 333 -10.13 -3.95 -15.07
C PRO A 333 -10.20 -2.42 -15.04
N LYS A 334 -9.31 -1.79 -14.26
CA LYS A 334 -9.24 -0.33 -14.10
C LYS A 334 -7.86 0.20 -14.50
N GLY A 335 -7.84 1.25 -15.32
CA GLY A 335 -6.61 1.95 -15.72
C GLY A 335 -6.07 2.84 -14.60
N VAL A 336 -4.85 2.59 -14.16
CA VAL A 336 -4.14 3.40 -13.17
C VAL A 336 -3.29 4.43 -13.90
N CYS A 337 -3.66 5.70 -13.80
CA CYS A 337 -2.91 6.82 -14.35
C CYS A 337 -1.73 7.18 -13.44
N VAL A 338 -0.50 7.02 -13.93
CA VAL A 338 0.71 7.34 -13.16
C VAL A 338 1.38 8.60 -13.73
N PRO A 339 1.58 9.67 -12.93
CA PRO A 339 2.19 10.89 -13.42
C PRO A 339 3.70 10.75 -13.57
N HIS A 340 4.27 11.57 -14.46
CA HIS A 340 5.71 11.64 -14.73
C HIS A 340 6.55 11.73 -13.45
N ARG A 341 6.17 12.60 -12.49
CA ARG A 341 6.90 12.78 -11.23
C ARG A 341 6.99 11.52 -10.38
N ALA A 342 5.95 10.68 -10.39
CA ALA A 342 5.90 9.50 -9.54
C ALA A 342 6.91 8.45 -10.05
N VAL A 343 6.98 8.29 -11.36
CA VAL A 343 7.95 7.41 -12.00
C VAL A 343 9.37 7.96 -11.85
N ALA A 344 9.57 9.26 -12.06
CA ALA A 344 10.87 9.91 -11.86
C ALA A 344 11.38 9.73 -10.42
N ASN A 345 10.50 9.91 -9.43
CA ASN A 345 10.81 9.65 -8.03
C ASN A 345 11.25 8.19 -7.80
N LEU A 346 10.46 7.22 -8.30
CA LEU A 346 10.78 5.80 -8.18
C LEU A 346 12.14 5.49 -8.81
N MET A 347 12.42 5.99 -10.00
CA MET A 347 13.69 5.75 -10.70
C MET A 347 14.88 6.35 -9.94
N GLN A 348 14.75 7.55 -9.37
CA GLN A 348 15.82 8.16 -8.56
C GLN A 348 16.03 7.38 -7.25
N THR A 349 14.97 6.96 -6.57
CA THR A 349 15.08 6.11 -5.38
C THR A 349 15.76 4.78 -5.71
N ARG A 350 15.40 4.13 -6.82
CA ARG A 350 16.00 2.86 -7.26
C ARG A 350 17.45 3.01 -7.70
N GLN A 351 17.79 4.13 -8.34
CA GLN A 351 19.17 4.45 -8.70
C GLN A 351 20.03 4.62 -7.44
N ALA A 352 19.50 5.26 -6.39
CA ALA A 352 20.21 5.44 -5.12
C ALA A 352 20.30 4.14 -4.29
N ALA A 353 19.23 3.34 -4.26
CA ALA A 353 19.16 2.06 -3.55
C ALA A 353 18.26 1.07 -4.32
N PRO A 354 18.79 -0.07 -4.81
CA PRO A 354 20.03 -0.74 -4.37
C PRO A 354 21.35 -0.18 -4.94
N GLY A 355 21.31 0.83 -5.81
CA GLY A 355 22.50 1.37 -6.47
C GLY A 355 22.62 0.81 -7.89
N ILE A 356 22.23 1.58 -8.90
CA ILE A 356 22.39 1.22 -10.32
C ILE A 356 23.40 2.19 -10.96
N GLY A 357 24.50 1.63 -11.44
CA GLY A 357 25.61 2.34 -12.08
C GLY A 357 25.75 2.01 -13.57
N ALA A 358 26.68 2.71 -14.22
CA ALA A 358 26.88 2.61 -15.66
C ALA A 358 27.47 1.27 -16.15
N GLY A 359 27.98 0.43 -15.25
CA GLY A 359 28.48 -0.91 -15.55
C GLY A 359 27.40 -1.99 -15.53
N ASP A 360 26.23 -1.67 -14.97
CA ASP A 360 25.17 -2.66 -14.74
C ASP A 360 24.39 -2.97 -16.02
N ARG A 361 23.79 -4.16 -16.04
CA ARG A 361 22.93 -4.62 -17.13
C ARG A 361 21.64 -5.15 -16.53
N LEU A 362 20.52 -4.55 -16.93
CA LEU A 362 19.20 -4.94 -16.47
C LEU A 362 18.53 -5.86 -17.49
N ALA A 363 18.05 -7.02 -17.05
CA ALA A 363 17.22 -7.89 -17.86
C ALA A 363 15.75 -7.42 -17.80
N ALA A 364 15.20 -6.96 -18.91
CA ALA A 364 13.79 -6.61 -19.03
C ALA A 364 12.94 -7.88 -19.23
N VAL A 365 12.62 -8.57 -18.13
CA VAL A 365 11.82 -9.81 -18.14
C VAL A 365 10.31 -9.55 -18.02
N THR A 366 9.93 -8.51 -17.29
CA THR A 366 8.53 -8.12 -17.09
C THR A 366 7.94 -7.56 -18.38
N THR A 367 6.68 -7.90 -18.69
CA THR A 367 5.91 -7.31 -19.80
C THR A 367 5.71 -5.81 -19.55
N LEU A 368 5.55 -5.04 -20.63
CA LEU A 368 5.34 -3.59 -20.52
C LEU A 368 4.02 -3.24 -19.81
N SER A 369 3.09 -4.20 -19.72
CA SER A 369 1.78 -4.03 -19.07
C SER A 369 1.82 -4.18 -17.54
N PHE A 370 3.00 -4.18 -16.91
CA PHE A 370 3.19 -4.41 -15.48
C PHE A 370 4.12 -3.40 -14.81
#